data_AF-A0A444S6L1-F1
#
_entry.id   AF-A0A444S6L1-F1
#
_cell.length_a   1.000
_cell.length_b   1.000
_cell.length_c   1.000
_cell.angle_alpha   90.00
_cell.angle_beta   90.00
_cell.angle_gamma   90.00
#
_symmetry.space_group_name_H-M   'P 1'
#
loop_
_entity.id
_entity.type
_entity.pdbx_description
1 polymer ?
#
loop_
_entity_poly.entity_id
_entity_poly.type
_entity_poly.pdbx_seq_one_letter_code
_entity_poly.pdbx_strand_id
1 'polypeptide(L)'
;MRDLVDPRSQKESQVLLAAALAVTRDQLRDHEDRILLPRDIYASYAKEHLSEFILQPPKVQVVQTLLIITLHEWGSRDFHRAWIYCGIAIRIMQALHSARVAPYPLDIPSPAPNDPLTLAVESRTYWACFIMDCTVNAGTYNPRMLPRTEMRKLRVGRPLSAVEFAFGPAAPPAAAEPSVSGPLDITQSFEIMVGGFDVWAQVMAFVFNDGRRAEGMCRAENCPWVEGTVWAELRRSLEEWRAGQHRRLLYPENSAAVHISLGYGESFTYLNLLYYVSTLMLHREYFPLLPEQDQIPRGPVDPCLQAEAPAGWWDESARELFGAAEKIARLLHETAECGGLLMTPFVGFCAFTACCMNLYVSFFPRMNLGRSPDAAKLMNWTLDYLKEFQSVWKLGSGWIKTIQNTSLLYERAAANRSRYRGKSRSDFNHLHQSLHEFRNVDRSDQHLQEINSAETPTEPLPTPTDPPTTSTTAGGEQPPADASALLGQMLAEVSSGTDEQVVWPNWWSMLEDVDMTGSFGGVMNA
;
A
#
# COMPACT_ATOMS: atom_id res chain seq x y z
N MET A 1 -22.84 0.76 -42.40
CA MET A 1 -22.12 0.15 -41.26
C MET A 1 -20.85 0.91 -40.86
N ARG A 2 -20.14 1.59 -41.77
CA ARG A 2 -19.01 2.47 -41.41
C ARG A 2 -19.42 3.83 -40.79
N ASP A 3 -20.67 4.27 -41.01
CA ASP A 3 -21.17 5.56 -40.52
C ASP A 3 -21.92 5.49 -39.16
N LEU A 4 -21.78 4.40 -38.40
CA LEU A 4 -22.47 4.18 -37.12
C LEU A 4 -21.54 4.18 -35.90
N VAL A 5 -20.23 4.35 -36.08
CA VAL A 5 -19.28 4.47 -34.99
C VAL A 5 -18.93 5.94 -34.83
N ASP A 6 -19.27 6.53 -33.69
CA ASP A 6 -18.85 7.89 -33.33
C ASP A 6 -17.32 8.00 -33.49
N PRO A 7 -16.79 8.90 -34.34
CA PRO A 7 -15.35 9.08 -34.52
C PRO A 7 -14.62 9.36 -33.20
N ARG A 8 -15.30 9.94 -32.21
CA ARG A 8 -14.75 10.13 -30.85
C ARG A 8 -14.59 8.80 -30.12
N SER A 9 -15.57 7.89 -30.21
CA SER A 9 -15.49 6.50 -29.71
C SER A 9 -14.29 5.75 -30.27
N GLN A 10 -13.95 6.01 -31.53
CA GLN A 10 -12.74 5.48 -32.15
C GLN A 10 -11.46 6.08 -31.54
N LYS A 11 -11.44 7.40 -31.29
CA LYS A 11 -10.29 8.09 -30.69
C LYS A 11 -10.04 7.67 -29.23
N GLU A 12 -11.09 7.54 -28.42
CA GLU A 12 -10.95 7.08 -27.02
C GLU A 12 -10.42 5.64 -26.96
N SER A 13 -10.87 4.78 -27.88
CA SER A 13 -10.38 3.39 -28.00
C SER A 13 -8.91 3.33 -28.44
N GLN A 14 -8.49 4.22 -29.35
CA GLN A 14 -7.08 4.35 -29.76
C GLN A 14 -6.19 4.80 -28.60
N VAL A 15 -6.67 5.75 -27.79
CA VAL A 15 -5.96 6.25 -26.61
C VAL A 15 -5.86 5.18 -25.52
N LEU A 16 -6.92 4.40 -25.32
CA LEU A 16 -6.89 3.24 -24.43
C LEU A 16 -5.86 2.20 -24.90
N LEU A 17 -5.82 1.89 -26.20
CA LEU A 17 -4.82 0.98 -26.76
C LEU A 17 -3.39 1.51 -26.55
N ALA A 18 -3.15 2.80 -26.77
CA ALA A 18 -1.86 3.43 -26.48
C ALA A 18 -1.48 3.28 -25.00
N ALA A 19 -2.41 3.53 -24.07
CA ALA A 19 -2.15 3.33 -22.65
C ALA A 19 -1.80 1.86 -22.34
N ALA A 20 -2.53 0.89 -22.91
CA ALA A 20 -2.23 -0.53 -22.75
C ALA A 20 -0.81 -0.87 -23.25
N LEU A 21 -0.44 -0.43 -24.45
CA LEU A 21 0.90 -0.61 -25.00
C LEU A 21 1.98 0.06 -24.15
N ALA A 22 1.68 1.20 -23.53
CA ALA A 22 2.61 1.88 -22.63
C ALA A 22 3.03 1.04 -21.41
N VAL A 23 2.23 0.04 -21.02
CA VAL A 23 2.53 -0.84 -19.87
C VAL A 23 2.87 -2.27 -20.27
N THR A 24 2.44 -2.75 -21.45
CA THR A 24 2.68 -4.14 -21.90
C THR A 24 3.78 -4.28 -22.94
N ARG A 25 4.19 -3.20 -23.64
CA ARG A 25 5.14 -3.27 -24.76
C ARG A 25 6.41 -4.07 -24.44
N ASP A 26 6.98 -3.88 -23.27
CA ASP A 26 8.22 -4.56 -22.89
C ASP A 26 8.07 -6.06 -22.63
N GLN A 27 6.84 -6.56 -22.48
CA GLN A 27 6.52 -7.98 -22.33
C GLN A 27 6.23 -8.64 -23.69
N LEU A 28 6.13 -7.87 -24.77
CA LEU A 28 5.82 -8.34 -26.14
C LEU A 28 7.08 -8.52 -27.02
N ARG A 29 8.27 -8.52 -26.42
CA ARG A 29 9.58 -8.46 -27.11
C ARG A 29 9.82 -9.59 -28.11
N ASP A 30 9.22 -10.76 -27.91
CA ASP A 30 9.48 -11.94 -28.75
C ASP A 30 8.78 -11.93 -30.12
N HIS A 31 7.85 -11.00 -30.38
CA HIS A 31 7.03 -11.03 -31.59
C HIS A 31 7.08 -9.76 -32.48
N GLU A 32 7.33 -8.56 -31.94
CA GLU A 32 7.03 -7.32 -32.69
C GLU A 32 8.00 -6.12 -32.50
N ASP A 33 9.27 -6.36 -32.12
CA ASP A 33 10.26 -5.28 -31.92
C ASP A 33 10.50 -4.38 -33.16
N ARG A 34 10.05 -4.82 -34.35
CA ARG A 34 10.13 -4.04 -35.61
C ARG A 34 8.94 -3.11 -35.88
N ILE A 35 7.85 -3.23 -35.12
CA ILE A 35 6.59 -2.52 -35.40
C ILE A 35 6.19 -1.60 -34.24
N LEU A 36 6.47 -2.00 -33.00
CA LEU A 36 6.03 -1.26 -31.82
C LEU A 36 6.99 -0.13 -31.45
N LEU A 37 6.42 1.03 -31.09
CA LEU A 37 7.18 2.19 -30.61
C LEU A 37 7.66 1.99 -29.16
N PRO A 38 8.63 2.79 -28.69
CA PRO A 38 8.97 2.83 -27.27
C PRO A 38 7.77 3.17 -26.38
N ARG A 39 7.73 2.56 -25.19
CA ARG A 39 6.63 2.72 -24.22
C ARG A 39 6.33 4.18 -23.88
N ASP A 40 7.37 5.02 -23.79
CA ASP A 40 7.24 6.43 -23.42
C ASP A 40 6.49 7.24 -24.48
N ILE A 41 6.56 6.82 -25.76
CA ILE A 41 5.82 7.45 -26.85
C ILE A 41 4.33 7.16 -26.68
N TYR A 42 3.97 5.90 -26.43
CA TYR A 42 2.58 5.53 -26.17
C TYR A 42 2.01 6.19 -24.91
N ALA A 43 2.79 6.24 -23.83
CA ALA A 43 2.40 6.93 -22.60
C ALA A 43 2.16 8.42 -22.83
N SER A 44 3.05 9.08 -23.58
CA SER A 44 2.93 10.50 -23.91
C SER A 44 1.70 10.76 -24.77
N TYR A 45 1.49 9.96 -25.83
CA TYR A 45 0.32 10.06 -26.69
C TYR A 45 -0.99 9.90 -25.91
N ALA A 46 -1.07 8.89 -25.03
CA ALA A 46 -2.26 8.67 -24.22
C ALA A 46 -2.53 9.84 -23.26
N LYS A 47 -1.49 10.36 -22.59
CA LYS A 47 -1.61 11.49 -21.66
C LYS A 47 -2.02 12.80 -22.32
N GLU A 48 -1.49 13.08 -23.51
CA GLU A 48 -1.84 14.27 -24.29
C GLU A 48 -3.33 14.28 -24.63
N HIS A 49 -3.82 13.18 -25.19
CA HIS A 49 -5.21 13.09 -25.65
C HIS A 49 -6.21 12.85 -24.50
N LEU A 50 -5.79 12.29 -23.37
CA LEU A 50 -6.64 12.15 -22.18
C LEU A 50 -7.22 13.51 -21.74
N SER A 51 -6.45 14.59 -21.86
CA SER A 51 -6.90 15.94 -21.49
C SER A 51 -8.15 16.39 -22.26
N GLU A 52 -8.37 15.89 -23.47
CA GLU A 52 -9.54 16.17 -24.29
C GLU A 52 -10.81 15.47 -23.77
N PHE A 53 -10.67 14.38 -23.01
CA PHE A 53 -11.77 13.49 -22.64
C PHE A 53 -12.22 13.60 -21.19
N ILE A 54 -11.32 13.97 -20.26
CA ILE A 54 -11.59 13.94 -18.81
C ILE A 54 -12.76 14.82 -18.34
N LEU A 55 -13.12 15.86 -19.10
CA LEU A 55 -14.24 16.77 -18.79
C LEU A 55 -15.44 16.56 -19.73
N GLN A 56 -15.40 15.57 -20.62
CA GLN A 56 -16.51 15.22 -21.51
C GLN A 56 -17.50 14.28 -20.81
N PRO A 57 -18.69 14.00 -21.40
CA PRO A 57 -19.60 13.02 -20.86
C PRO A 57 -18.88 11.70 -20.54
N PRO A 58 -19.17 11.09 -19.38
CA PRO A 58 -18.31 10.07 -18.82
C PRO A 58 -18.37 8.79 -19.66
N LYS A 59 -17.22 8.16 -19.89
CA LYS A 59 -17.05 6.95 -20.73
C LYS A 59 -16.11 5.96 -20.07
N VAL A 60 -16.45 4.67 -20.12
CA VAL A 60 -15.68 3.61 -19.45
C VAL A 60 -14.25 3.49 -19.99
N GLN A 61 -14.04 3.73 -21.29
CA GLN A 61 -12.72 3.70 -21.92
C GLN A 61 -11.79 4.77 -21.34
N VAL A 62 -12.33 5.94 -20.98
CA VAL A 62 -11.56 7.02 -20.34
C VAL A 62 -11.12 6.59 -18.94
N VAL A 63 -12.02 5.98 -18.17
CA VAL A 63 -11.70 5.41 -16.85
C VAL A 63 -10.60 4.36 -16.97
N GLN A 64 -10.74 3.40 -17.88
CA GLN A 64 -9.74 2.34 -18.11
C GLN A 64 -8.38 2.92 -18.51
N THR A 65 -8.36 3.92 -19.40
CA THR A 65 -7.13 4.60 -19.81
C THR A 65 -6.47 5.27 -18.61
N LEU A 66 -7.24 6.00 -17.78
CA LEU A 66 -6.72 6.65 -16.58
C LEU A 66 -6.16 5.66 -15.55
N LEU A 67 -6.79 4.49 -15.38
CA LEU A 67 -6.27 3.44 -14.49
C LEU A 67 -4.94 2.87 -15.00
N ILE A 68 -4.80 2.65 -16.30
CA ILE A 68 -3.55 2.15 -16.89
C ILE A 68 -2.45 3.23 -16.80
N ILE A 69 -2.78 4.49 -17.06
CA ILE A 69 -1.83 5.60 -16.89
C ILE A 69 -1.45 5.79 -15.42
N THR A 70 -2.37 5.58 -14.48
CA THR A 70 -2.07 5.57 -13.04
C THR A 70 -0.96 4.55 -12.73
N LEU A 71 -1.10 3.33 -13.23
CA LEU A 71 -0.08 2.28 -13.09
C LEU A 71 1.26 2.70 -13.71
N HIS A 72 1.21 3.30 -14.90
CA HIS A 72 2.39 3.80 -15.61
C HIS A 72 3.15 4.86 -14.81
N GLU A 73 2.46 5.89 -14.33
CA GLU A 73 3.07 6.99 -13.57
C GLU A 73 3.64 6.48 -12.23
N TRP A 74 2.94 5.55 -11.58
CA TRP A 74 3.43 4.93 -10.35
C TRP A 74 4.74 4.16 -10.58
N GLY A 75 4.80 3.28 -11.58
CA GLY A 75 6.04 2.57 -11.93
C GLY A 75 7.16 3.51 -12.43
N SER A 76 6.80 4.68 -12.95
CA SER A 76 7.73 5.74 -13.38
C SER A 76 8.24 6.63 -12.23
N ARG A 77 7.80 6.39 -10.99
CA ARG A 77 8.09 7.17 -9.78
C ARG A 77 7.46 8.56 -9.73
N ASP A 78 6.43 8.82 -10.52
CA ASP A 78 5.60 10.04 -10.39
C ASP A 78 4.31 9.72 -9.65
N PHE A 79 4.46 9.51 -8.34
CA PHE A 79 3.34 9.10 -7.49
C PHE A 79 2.25 10.18 -7.39
N HIS A 80 2.64 11.46 -7.42
CA HIS A 80 1.67 12.56 -7.41
C HIS A 80 0.75 12.48 -8.63
N ARG A 81 1.30 12.29 -9.83
CA ARG A 81 0.48 12.11 -11.04
C ARG A 81 -0.36 10.85 -10.99
N ALA A 82 0.20 9.73 -10.50
CA ALA A 82 -0.56 8.50 -10.32
C ALA A 82 -1.79 8.73 -9.42
N TRP A 83 -1.60 9.39 -8.28
CA TRP A 83 -2.68 9.73 -7.36
C TRP A 83 -3.77 10.60 -8.00
N ILE A 84 -3.39 11.63 -8.75
CA ILE A 84 -4.33 12.51 -9.47
C ILE A 84 -5.10 11.72 -10.54
N TYR A 85 -4.44 10.94 -11.39
CA TYR A 85 -5.10 10.16 -12.44
C TYR A 85 -6.06 9.12 -11.85
N CYS A 86 -5.69 8.48 -10.73
CA CYS A 86 -6.55 7.55 -10.01
C CYS A 86 -7.82 8.24 -9.51
N GLY A 87 -7.68 9.41 -8.87
CA GLY A 87 -8.81 10.19 -8.38
C GLY A 87 -9.76 10.62 -9.50
N ILE A 88 -9.23 11.06 -10.64
CA ILE A 88 -10.06 11.40 -11.82
C ILE A 88 -10.81 10.16 -12.33
N ALA A 89 -10.13 9.01 -12.45
CA ALA A 89 -10.77 7.76 -12.89
C ALA A 89 -11.96 7.39 -11.99
N ILE A 90 -11.77 7.46 -10.67
CA ILE A 90 -12.79 7.18 -9.67
C ILE A 90 -13.99 8.11 -9.83
N ARG A 91 -13.76 9.43 -10.00
CA ARG A 91 -14.85 10.41 -10.15
C ARG A 91 -15.66 10.18 -11.43
N ILE A 92 -15.00 9.88 -12.56
CA ILE A 92 -15.68 9.56 -13.81
C ILE A 92 -16.49 8.26 -13.66
N MET A 93 -15.94 7.25 -12.98
CA MET A 93 -16.65 5.98 -12.74
C MET A 93 -17.85 6.14 -11.81
N GLN A 94 -17.73 6.97 -10.77
CA GLN A 94 -18.85 7.34 -9.90
C GLN A 94 -19.96 8.05 -10.68
N ALA A 95 -19.61 8.92 -11.63
CA ALA A 95 -20.57 9.59 -12.50
C ALA A 95 -21.28 8.61 -13.44
N LEU A 96 -20.53 7.68 -14.07
CA LEU A 96 -21.10 6.58 -14.88
C LEU A 96 -22.12 5.77 -14.07
N HIS A 97 -21.72 5.31 -12.89
CA HIS A 97 -22.57 4.52 -12.02
C HIS A 97 -23.82 5.28 -11.56
N SER A 98 -23.66 6.54 -11.19
CA SER A 98 -24.79 7.39 -10.78
C SER A 98 -25.81 7.55 -11.90
N ALA A 99 -25.38 7.72 -13.15
CA ALA A 99 -26.27 7.78 -14.31
C ALA A 99 -27.05 6.46 -14.54
N ARG A 100 -26.54 5.32 -14.03
CA ARG A 100 -27.21 4.01 -14.12
C ARG A 100 -28.22 3.78 -13.00
N VAL A 101 -27.90 4.21 -11.78
CA VAL A 101 -28.66 3.84 -10.57
C VAL A 101 -29.55 4.95 -10.02
N ALA A 102 -29.42 6.19 -10.53
CA ALA A 102 -30.23 7.31 -10.06
C ALA A 102 -31.73 7.04 -10.28
N PRO A 103 -32.58 7.26 -9.27
CA PRO A 103 -34.03 7.05 -9.40
C PRO A 103 -34.70 8.09 -10.31
N TYR A 104 -34.04 9.23 -10.53
CA TYR A 104 -34.50 10.32 -11.39
C TYR A 104 -33.44 10.60 -12.46
N PRO A 105 -33.85 11.04 -13.66
CA PRO A 105 -32.92 11.41 -14.73
C PRO A 105 -31.93 12.48 -14.27
N LEU A 106 -30.65 12.30 -14.64
CA LEU A 106 -29.60 13.29 -14.42
C LEU A 106 -29.36 14.09 -15.71
N ASP A 107 -28.72 15.26 -15.61
CA ASP A 107 -28.28 16.07 -16.76
C ASP A 107 -27.11 15.43 -17.54
N ILE A 108 -26.74 14.20 -17.21
CA ILE A 108 -25.74 13.40 -17.89
C ILE A 108 -26.47 12.50 -18.89
N PRO A 109 -26.08 12.47 -20.18
CA PRO A 109 -26.68 11.58 -21.15
C PRO A 109 -26.68 10.15 -20.62
N SER A 110 -27.88 9.56 -20.45
CA SER A 110 -27.98 8.14 -20.09
C SER A 110 -27.25 7.34 -21.17
N PRO A 111 -26.33 6.43 -20.80
CA PRO A 111 -25.74 5.55 -21.79
C PRO A 111 -26.85 4.77 -22.52
N ALA A 112 -26.58 4.40 -23.77
CA ALA A 112 -27.47 3.59 -24.62
C ALA A 112 -27.88 2.27 -23.92
N PRO A 113 -28.88 1.53 -24.43
CA PRO A 113 -29.54 0.44 -23.71
C PRO A 113 -28.57 -0.56 -23.10
N ASN A 114 -28.95 -1.10 -21.94
CA ASN A 114 -28.22 -2.05 -21.10
C ASN A 114 -27.84 -3.34 -21.83
N ASP A 115 -26.80 -3.30 -22.66
CA ASP A 115 -26.12 -4.50 -23.11
C ASP A 115 -25.44 -5.15 -21.89
N PRO A 116 -25.71 -6.44 -21.59
CA PRO A 116 -25.11 -7.15 -20.46
C PRO A 116 -23.58 -7.09 -20.43
N LEU A 117 -22.93 -7.09 -21.59
CA LEU A 117 -21.48 -6.99 -21.68
C LEU A 117 -21.00 -5.60 -21.23
N THR A 118 -21.68 -4.53 -21.64
CA THR A 118 -21.36 -3.17 -21.19
C THR A 118 -21.44 -3.03 -19.66
N LEU A 119 -22.49 -3.58 -19.04
CA LEU A 119 -22.61 -3.59 -17.57
C LEU A 119 -21.53 -4.42 -16.89
N ALA A 120 -21.14 -5.55 -17.48
CA ALA A 120 -20.06 -6.39 -16.97
C ALA A 120 -18.69 -5.67 -17.03
N VAL A 121 -18.42 -4.95 -18.12
CA VAL A 121 -17.22 -4.11 -18.29
C VAL A 121 -17.21 -2.95 -17.30
N GLU A 122 -18.33 -2.25 -17.13
CA GLU A 122 -18.46 -1.17 -16.14
C GLU A 122 -18.24 -1.70 -14.71
N SER A 123 -18.85 -2.83 -14.35
CA SER A 123 -18.69 -3.46 -13.04
C SER A 123 -17.23 -3.82 -12.76
N ARG A 124 -16.55 -4.51 -13.68
CA ARG A 124 -15.12 -4.83 -13.51
C ARG A 124 -14.25 -3.58 -13.47
N THR A 125 -14.56 -2.57 -14.27
CA THR A 125 -13.81 -1.30 -14.27
C THR A 125 -13.97 -0.58 -12.93
N TYR A 126 -15.15 -0.60 -12.32
CA TYR A 126 -15.36 -0.03 -10.99
C TYR A 126 -14.53 -0.77 -9.93
N TRP A 127 -14.54 -2.11 -9.94
CA TRP A 127 -13.70 -2.88 -9.03
C TRP A 127 -12.19 -2.72 -9.32
N ALA A 128 -11.80 -2.41 -10.56
CA ALA A 128 -10.44 -2.01 -10.89
C ALA A 128 -10.09 -0.63 -10.31
N CYS A 129 -11.02 0.34 -10.33
CA CYS A 129 -10.86 1.60 -9.60
C CYS A 129 -10.65 1.35 -8.10
N PHE A 130 -11.41 0.44 -7.50
CA PHE A 130 -11.24 0.05 -6.10
C PHE A 130 -9.84 -0.52 -5.82
N ILE A 131 -9.37 -1.48 -6.63
CA ILE A 131 -8.04 -2.07 -6.47
C ILE A 131 -6.93 -1.00 -6.67
N MET A 132 -7.07 -0.12 -7.66
CA MET A 132 -6.11 0.96 -7.88
C MET A 132 -6.11 1.97 -6.73
N ASP A 133 -7.27 2.30 -6.16
CA ASP A 133 -7.37 3.14 -4.95
C ASP A 133 -6.67 2.47 -3.75
N CYS A 134 -6.88 1.15 -3.57
CA CYS A 134 -6.21 0.37 -2.54
C CYS A 134 -4.69 0.37 -2.71
N THR A 135 -4.17 0.28 -3.92
CA THR A 135 -2.73 0.22 -4.17
C THR A 135 -2.07 1.59 -4.11
N VAL A 136 -2.64 2.59 -4.79
CA VAL A 136 -2.07 3.94 -4.82
C VAL A 136 -2.14 4.56 -3.43
N ASN A 137 -3.27 4.48 -2.72
CA ASN A 137 -3.39 5.11 -1.41
C ASN A 137 -2.89 4.22 -0.25
N ALA A 138 -2.52 2.96 -0.49
CA ALA A 138 -1.85 2.14 0.52
C ALA A 138 -0.52 2.78 0.93
N GLY A 139 -0.41 3.10 2.20
CA GLY A 139 0.80 3.70 2.76
C GLY A 139 0.98 5.18 2.42
N THR A 140 -0.13 5.91 2.32
CA THR A 140 -0.12 7.38 2.28
C THR A 140 -0.93 7.96 3.42
N TYR A 141 -0.73 9.25 3.69
CA TYR A 141 -1.61 10.02 4.57
C TYR A 141 -2.93 10.41 3.89
N ASN A 142 -3.13 10.04 2.62
CA ASN A 142 -4.34 10.38 1.88
C ASN A 142 -5.40 9.31 2.14
N PRO A 143 -6.64 9.71 2.48
CA PRO A 143 -7.73 8.77 2.64
C PRO A 143 -8.11 8.14 1.28
N ARG A 144 -8.51 6.86 1.32
CA ARG A 144 -9.11 6.17 0.18
C ARG A 144 -10.42 6.84 -0.25
N MET A 145 -10.66 6.90 -1.55
CA MET A 145 -11.90 7.45 -2.11
C MET A 145 -13.01 6.39 -2.23
N LEU A 146 -12.64 5.11 -2.31
CA LEU A 146 -13.55 3.98 -2.48
C LEU A 146 -13.34 2.91 -1.39
N PRO A 147 -13.41 3.20 -0.08
CA PRO A 147 -13.44 2.14 0.91
C PRO A 147 -14.69 1.26 0.72
N ARG A 148 -14.66 0.00 1.19
CA ARG A 148 -15.79 -0.95 1.02
C ARG A 148 -17.13 -0.41 1.52
N THR A 149 -17.12 0.40 2.56
CA THR A 149 -18.30 1.06 3.11
C THR A 149 -18.96 1.98 2.09
N GLU A 150 -18.19 2.76 1.35
CA GLU A 150 -18.68 3.63 0.27
C GLU A 150 -19.16 2.82 -0.94
N MET A 151 -18.44 1.75 -1.32
CA MET A 151 -18.90 0.84 -2.39
C MET A 151 -20.29 0.26 -2.08
N ARG A 152 -20.55 -0.09 -0.82
CA ARG A 152 -21.86 -0.57 -0.36
C ARG A 152 -22.93 0.53 -0.39
N LYS A 153 -22.62 1.74 0.09
CA LYS A 153 -23.54 2.89 0.04
C LYS A 153 -23.95 3.23 -1.40
N LEU A 154 -23.00 3.16 -2.32
CA LEU A 154 -23.22 3.35 -3.76
C LEU A 154 -23.95 2.17 -4.42
N ARG A 155 -24.23 1.08 -3.68
CA ARG A 155 -24.89 -0.13 -4.18
C ARG A 155 -24.17 -0.76 -5.39
N VAL A 156 -22.84 -0.73 -5.38
CA VAL A 156 -22.05 -1.41 -6.41
C VAL A 156 -22.21 -2.93 -6.22
N GLY A 157 -22.63 -3.63 -7.28
CA GLY A 157 -22.77 -5.09 -7.25
C GLY A 157 -21.44 -5.80 -7.04
N ARG A 158 -21.45 -7.05 -6.56
CA ARG A 158 -20.22 -7.81 -6.33
C ARG A 158 -19.39 -7.98 -7.62
N PRO A 159 -18.07 -8.23 -7.52
CA PRO A 159 -17.25 -8.54 -8.68
C PRO A 159 -17.78 -9.78 -9.42
N LEU A 160 -17.83 -9.71 -10.75
CA LEU A 160 -18.25 -10.83 -11.58
C LEU A 160 -17.13 -11.87 -11.71
N SER A 161 -17.50 -13.15 -11.60
CA SER A 161 -16.58 -14.25 -11.89
C SER A 161 -16.09 -14.22 -13.35
N ALA A 162 -15.07 -15.02 -13.66
CA ALA A 162 -14.59 -15.22 -15.03
C ALA A 162 -15.70 -15.69 -15.96
N VAL A 163 -16.54 -16.61 -15.48
CA VAL A 163 -17.66 -17.18 -16.24
C VAL A 163 -18.77 -16.15 -16.42
N GLU A 164 -19.17 -15.46 -15.35
CA GLU A 164 -20.24 -14.45 -15.39
C GLU A 164 -19.89 -13.27 -16.29
N PHE A 165 -18.62 -12.87 -16.33
CA PHE A 165 -18.18 -11.82 -17.23
C PHE A 165 -18.17 -12.27 -18.69
N ALA A 166 -17.75 -13.51 -18.96
CA ALA A 166 -17.65 -14.03 -20.33
C ALA A 166 -19.02 -14.31 -20.96
N PHE A 167 -19.95 -14.87 -20.18
CA PHE A 167 -21.25 -15.34 -20.68
C PHE A 167 -22.44 -14.49 -20.22
N GLY A 168 -22.20 -13.51 -19.36
CA GLY A 168 -23.24 -12.75 -18.67
C GLY A 168 -23.69 -13.43 -17.37
N PRO A 169 -24.07 -12.66 -16.34
CA PRO A 169 -24.56 -13.23 -15.10
C PRO A 169 -26.00 -13.75 -15.26
N ALA A 170 -26.33 -14.86 -14.60
CA ALA A 170 -27.68 -15.46 -14.67
C ALA A 170 -28.78 -14.56 -14.07
N ALA A 171 -28.40 -13.67 -13.16
CA ALA A 171 -29.25 -12.63 -12.59
C ALA A 171 -28.41 -11.35 -12.41
N PRO A 172 -29.02 -10.16 -12.35
CA PRO A 172 -28.29 -8.94 -12.02
C PRO A 172 -27.52 -9.14 -10.70
N PRO A 173 -26.22 -8.79 -10.63
CA PRO A 173 -25.45 -8.97 -9.41
C PRO A 173 -26.12 -8.14 -8.30
N ALA A 174 -26.63 -8.83 -7.28
CA ALA A 174 -27.20 -8.17 -6.11
C ALA A 174 -26.15 -7.25 -5.47
N ALA A 175 -26.61 -6.15 -4.85
CA ALA A 175 -25.74 -5.21 -4.15
C ALA A 175 -25.04 -5.94 -2.99
N ALA A 176 -23.78 -6.30 -3.21
CA ALA A 176 -22.83 -6.85 -2.24
C ALA A 176 -23.41 -7.74 -1.11
N GLU A 177 -24.33 -8.65 -1.43
CA GLU A 177 -24.64 -9.75 -0.51
C GLU A 177 -23.59 -10.84 -0.71
N PRO A 178 -22.98 -11.36 0.38
CA PRO A 178 -22.02 -12.44 0.26
C PRO A 178 -22.72 -13.65 -0.36
N SER A 179 -22.21 -14.14 -1.49
CA SER A 179 -22.69 -15.41 -2.01
C SER A 179 -22.46 -16.47 -0.91
N VAL A 180 -23.53 -17.04 -0.38
CA VAL A 180 -23.52 -18.09 0.67
C VAL A 180 -23.06 -19.44 0.07
N SER A 181 -22.08 -19.41 -0.84
CA SER A 181 -21.69 -20.52 -1.71
C SER A 181 -20.24 -20.91 -1.45
N GLY A 182 -20.01 -21.71 -0.41
CA GLY A 182 -18.76 -22.43 -0.17
C GLY A 182 -17.46 -21.58 -0.27
N PRO A 183 -16.30 -22.24 -0.30
CA PRO A 183 -15.03 -21.57 -0.57
C PRO A 183 -14.95 -21.10 -2.04
N LEU A 184 -14.47 -19.87 -2.26
CA LEU A 184 -14.33 -19.27 -3.58
C LEU A 184 -13.22 -19.96 -4.38
N ASP A 185 -13.48 -20.27 -5.65
CA ASP A 185 -12.52 -20.96 -6.52
C ASP A 185 -11.80 -20.02 -7.50
N ILE A 186 -10.95 -20.58 -8.36
CA ILE A 186 -10.12 -19.79 -9.29
C ILE A 186 -10.95 -18.97 -10.29
N THR A 187 -12.18 -19.38 -10.61
CA THR A 187 -13.05 -18.62 -11.50
C THR A 187 -13.53 -17.32 -10.85
N GLN A 188 -13.48 -17.24 -9.53
CA GLN A 188 -13.82 -16.06 -8.72
C GLN A 188 -12.56 -15.30 -8.28
N SER A 189 -11.39 -15.54 -8.88
CA SER A 189 -10.12 -14.93 -8.47
C SER A 189 -10.18 -13.39 -8.38
N PHE A 190 -10.91 -12.73 -9.28
CA PHE A 190 -11.07 -11.28 -9.25
C PHE A 190 -11.81 -10.79 -7.99
N GLU A 191 -12.84 -11.51 -7.56
CA GLU A 191 -13.55 -11.22 -6.30
C GLU A 191 -12.65 -11.44 -5.08
N ILE A 192 -11.88 -12.54 -5.10
CA ILE A 192 -10.93 -12.85 -4.03
C ILE A 192 -9.83 -11.76 -3.98
N MET A 193 -9.33 -11.28 -5.12
CA MET A 193 -8.35 -10.19 -5.20
C MET A 193 -8.91 -8.88 -4.64
N VAL A 194 -10.15 -8.51 -4.96
CA VAL A 194 -10.83 -7.36 -4.33
C VAL A 194 -10.90 -7.51 -2.81
N GLY A 195 -11.15 -8.73 -2.32
CA GLY A 195 -10.96 -9.15 -0.93
C GLY A 195 -9.59 -8.77 -0.37
N GLY A 196 -8.55 -9.34 -0.97
CA GLY A 196 -7.19 -9.25 -0.46
C GLY A 196 -6.62 -7.83 -0.53
N PHE A 197 -6.92 -7.07 -1.59
CA PHE A 197 -6.46 -5.68 -1.70
C PHE A 197 -7.10 -4.77 -0.65
N ASP A 198 -8.32 -5.06 -0.20
CA ASP A 198 -8.93 -4.30 0.89
C ASP A 198 -8.28 -4.59 2.25
N VAL A 199 -7.98 -5.86 2.53
CA VAL A 199 -7.22 -6.25 3.73
C VAL A 199 -5.82 -5.62 3.69
N TRP A 200 -5.13 -5.73 2.56
CA TRP A 200 -3.83 -5.11 2.31
C TRP A 200 -3.85 -3.60 2.57
N ALA A 201 -4.85 -2.88 2.05
CA ALA A 201 -4.97 -1.44 2.25
C ALA A 201 -5.13 -1.08 3.73
N GLN A 202 -5.89 -1.88 4.49
CA GLN A 202 -6.06 -1.68 5.94
C GLN A 202 -4.77 -1.97 6.72
N VAL A 203 -4.07 -3.06 6.39
CA VAL A 203 -2.75 -3.39 6.96
C VAL A 203 -1.76 -2.26 6.71
N MET A 204 -1.68 -1.77 5.47
CA MET A 204 -0.78 -0.69 5.11
C MET A 204 -1.17 0.64 5.74
N ALA A 205 -2.46 0.94 5.86
CA ALA A 205 -2.92 2.10 6.61
C ALA A 205 -2.47 2.03 8.07
N PHE A 206 -2.58 0.87 8.73
CA PHE A 206 -2.06 0.71 10.08
C PHE A 206 -0.54 0.93 10.14
N VAL A 207 0.23 0.25 9.28
CA VAL A 207 1.71 0.34 9.29
C VAL A 207 2.21 1.77 9.03
N PHE A 208 1.58 2.52 8.14
CA PHE A 208 2.01 3.87 7.77
C PHE A 208 1.50 4.96 8.70
N ASN A 209 0.40 4.75 9.41
CA ASN A 209 -0.03 5.60 10.51
C ASN A 209 0.70 5.19 11.80
N ASP A 210 2.03 5.08 11.70
CA ASP A 210 2.98 4.68 12.75
C ASP A 210 2.78 3.31 13.39
N GLY A 211 1.71 2.58 13.09
CA GLY A 211 1.47 1.22 13.56
C GLY A 211 1.61 1.11 15.07
N ARG A 212 2.48 0.19 15.53
CA ARG A 212 2.79 0.04 16.96
C ARG A 212 3.40 1.29 17.63
N ARG A 213 3.95 2.23 16.85
CA ARG A 213 4.59 3.46 17.34
C ARG A 213 3.59 4.60 17.53
N ALA A 214 2.36 4.46 17.03
CA ALA A 214 1.31 5.42 17.30
C ALA A 214 1.06 5.52 18.82
N GLU A 215 0.60 6.69 19.25
CA GLU A 215 0.40 6.97 20.67
C GLU A 215 -0.51 5.93 21.33
N GLY A 216 -0.09 5.39 22.47
CA GLY A 216 -0.84 4.38 23.21
C GLY A 216 -0.76 2.95 22.66
N MET A 217 -0.25 2.71 21.44
CA MET A 217 -0.22 1.36 20.84
C MET A 217 0.77 0.39 21.50
N CYS A 218 1.73 0.89 22.28
CA CYS A 218 2.63 0.05 23.07
C CYS A 218 2.08 -0.34 24.45
N ARG A 219 0.89 0.16 24.84
CA ARG A 219 0.24 -0.21 26.11
C ARG A 219 -0.11 -1.68 26.16
N ALA A 220 -0.22 -2.23 27.37
CA ALA A 220 -0.54 -3.63 27.59
C ALA A 220 -1.83 -4.05 26.87
N GLU A 221 -2.90 -3.24 26.94
CA GLU A 221 -4.16 -3.52 26.27
C GLU A 221 -4.11 -3.49 24.74
N ASN A 222 -3.08 -2.85 24.15
CA ASN A 222 -2.92 -2.68 22.69
C ASN A 222 -1.84 -3.59 22.09
N CYS A 223 -1.25 -4.47 22.89
CA CYS A 223 -0.25 -5.42 22.41
C CYS A 223 -0.86 -6.41 21.41
N PRO A 224 -0.09 -6.90 20.41
CA PRO A 224 -0.64 -7.64 19.27
C PRO A 224 -1.25 -9.00 19.64
N TRP A 225 -0.93 -9.57 20.79
CA TRP A 225 -1.53 -10.82 21.30
C TRP A 225 -2.82 -10.60 22.10
N VAL A 226 -3.23 -9.36 22.31
CA VAL A 226 -4.50 -9.05 22.99
C VAL A 226 -5.62 -9.05 21.96
N GLU A 227 -6.69 -9.78 22.26
CA GLU A 227 -7.88 -9.85 21.41
C GLU A 227 -8.56 -8.48 21.27
N GLY A 228 -9.14 -8.22 20.09
CA GLY A 228 -9.83 -6.96 19.79
C GLY A 228 -8.91 -5.77 19.51
N THR A 229 -7.59 -5.93 19.59
CA THR A 229 -6.65 -4.90 19.15
C THR A 229 -6.64 -4.77 17.63
N VAL A 230 -6.32 -3.58 17.14
CA VAL A 230 -6.21 -3.28 15.70
C VAL A 230 -5.35 -4.30 14.97
N TRP A 231 -4.21 -4.68 15.55
CA TRP A 231 -3.34 -5.70 14.98
C TRP A 231 -4.03 -7.07 14.92
N ALA A 232 -4.65 -7.50 16.02
CA ALA A 232 -5.33 -8.79 16.09
C ALA A 232 -6.52 -8.87 15.12
N GLU A 233 -7.27 -7.78 14.95
CA GLU A 233 -8.38 -7.70 14.00
C GLU A 233 -7.92 -7.75 12.55
N LEU A 234 -6.82 -7.08 12.21
CA LEU A 234 -6.21 -7.15 10.88
C LEU A 234 -5.67 -8.56 10.58
N ARG A 235 -5.00 -9.19 11.55
CA ARG A 235 -4.54 -10.59 11.43
C ARG A 235 -5.73 -11.54 11.23
N ARG A 236 -6.80 -11.38 12.01
CA ARG A 236 -8.05 -12.16 11.89
C ARG A 236 -8.69 -11.98 10.53
N SER A 237 -8.85 -10.74 10.06
CA SER A 237 -9.43 -10.45 8.75
C SER A 237 -8.62 -11.06 7.60
N LEU A 238 -7.29 -11.06 7.70
CA LEU A 238 -6.41 -11.72 6.74
C LEU A 238 -6.60 -13.25 6.72
N GLU A 239 -6.71 -13.88 7.89
CA GLU A 239 -6.95 -15.32 8.00
C GLU A 239 -8.33 -15.72 7.51
N GLU A 240 -9.37 -14.96 7.86
CA GLU A 240 -10.74 -15.19 7.36
C GLU A 240 -10.80 -15.07 5.83
N TRP A 241 -10.14 -14.06 5.26
CA TRP A 241 -10.03 -13.92 3.80
C TRP A 241 -9.28 -15.10 3.16
N ARG A 242 -8.22 -15.60 3.81
CA ARG A 242 -7.46 -16.76 3.33
C ARG A 242 -8.29 -18.05 3.41
N ALA A 243 -9.02 -18.25 4.52
CA ALA A 243 -9.87 -19.41 4.75
C ALA A 243 -11.10 -19.47 3.85
N GLY A 244 -11.57 -18.31 3.35
CA GLY A 244 -12.66 -18.23 2.37
C GLY A 244 -12.31 -18.77 0.97
N GLN A 245 -11.05 -19.15 0.72
CA GLN A 245 -10.57 -19.62 -0.58
C GLN A 245 -10.59 -21.15 -0.67
N HIS A 246 -10.88 -21.68 -1.86
CA HIS A 246 -10.78 -23.11 -2.11
C HIS A 246 -9.32 -23.59 -1.96
N ARG A 247 -9.12 -24.77 -1.35
CA ARG A 247 -7.79 -25.32 -1.00
C ARG A 247 -6.76 -25.39 -2.14
N ARG A 248 -7.23 -25.41 -3.39
CA ARG A 248 -6.36 -25.43 -4.59
C ARG A 248 -5.64 -24.11 -4.84
N LEU A 249 -6.12 -23.01 -4.24
CA LEU A 249 -5.54 -21.67 -4.39
C LEU A 249 -4.41 -21.40 -3.40
N LEU A 250 -4.13 -22.35 -2.51
CA LEU A 250 -3.13 -22.18 -1.44
C LEU A 250 -1.76 -22.66 -1.93
N TYR A 251 -0.83 -21.72 -2.03
CA TYR A 251 0.61 -21.99 -2.15
C TYR A 251 1.22 -22.15 -0.75
N PRO A 252 2.15 -23.07 -0.50
CA PRO A 252 2.82 -23.97 -1.45
C PRO A 252 2.14 -25.35 -1.61
N GLU A 253 0.97 -25.57 -1.02
CA GLU A 253 0.24 -26.84 -1.12
C GLU A 253 -0.10 -27.19 -2.58
N ASN A 254 -0.21 -26.18 -3.44
CA ASN A 254 -0.37 -26.30 -4.88
C ASN A 254 0.68 -25.46 -5.58
N SER A 255 1.19 -25.97 -6.70
CA SER A 255 2.22 -25.31 -7.50
C SER A 255 1.65 -24.20 -8.38
N ALA A 256 2.44 -23.14 -8.56
CA ALA A 256 2.15 -22.06 -9.50
C ALA A 256 2.17 -22.58 -10.95
N ALA A 257 3.06 -23.52 -11.28
CA ALA A 257 3.17 -24.13 -12.60
C ALA A 257 1.85 -24.76 -13.07
N VAL A 258 1.11 -25.42 -12.16
CA VAL A 258 -0.19 -26.02 -12.49
C VAL A 258 -1.19 -24.94 -12.88
N HIS A 259 -1.26 -23.84 -12.12
CA HIS A 259 -2.17 -22.74 -12.43
C HIS A 259 -1.78 -21.98 -13.69
N ILE A 260 -0.47 -21.84 -13.96
CA ILE A 260 0.05 -21.25 -15.20
C ILE A 260 -0.39 -22.07 -16.41
N SER A 261 -0.25 -23.40 -16.37
CA SER A 261 -0.70 -24.26 -17.48
C SER A 261 -2.22 -24.21 -17.74
N LEU A 262 -3.01 -23.80 -16.73
CA LEU A 262 -4.45 -23.59 -16.84
C LEU A 262 -4.83 -22.14 -17.21
N GLY A 263 -3.86 -21.25 -17.45
CA GLY A 263 -4.12 -19.84 -17.79
C GLY A 263 -4.50 -18.95 -16.59
N TYR A 264 -4.31 -19.43 -15.36
CA TYR A 264 -4.64 -18.73 -14.12
C TYR A 264 -3.40 -18.37 -13.27
N GLY A 265 -2.21 -18.45 -13.86
CA GLY A 265 -0.93 -18.17 -13.18
C GLY A 265 -0.91 -16.81 -12.49
N GLU A 266 -1.27 -15.75 -13.21
CA GLU A 266 -1.33 -14.39 -12.67
C GLU A 266 -2.24 -14.30 -11.43
N SER A 267 -3.48 -14.79 -11.57
CA SER A 267 -4.45 -14.79 -10.47
C SER A 267 -3.93 -15.55 -9.25
N PHE A 268 -3.44 -16.78 -9.45
CA PHE A 268 -2.89 -17.59 -8.35
C PHE A 268 -1.73 -16.88 -7.65
N THR A 269 -0.84 -16.27 -8.42
CA THR A 269 0.32 -15.56 -7.86
C THR A 269 -0.13 -14.33 -7.05
N TYR A 270 -1.02 -13.47 -7.57
CA TYR A 270 -1.53 -12.33 -6.81
C TYR A 270 -2.20 -12.71 -5.50
N LEU A 271 -3.06 -13.74 -5.50
CA LEU A 271 -3.75 -14.21 -4.30
C LEU A 271 -2.76 -14.61 -3.20
N ASN A 272 -1.71 -15.35 -3.57
CA ASN A 272 -0.72 -15.79 -2.59
C ASN A 272 0.23 -14.66 -2.17
N LEU A 273 0.61 -13.76 -3.09
CA LEU A 273 1.40 -12.58 -2.76
C LEU A 273 0.67 -11.66 -1.77
N LEU A 274 -0.63 -11.38 -2.00
CA LEU A 274 -1.45 -10.58 -1.09
C LEU A 274 -1.47 -11.14 0.33
N TYR A 275 -1.61 -12.46 0.47
CA TYR A 275 -1.55 -13.12 1.77
C TYR A 275 -0.19 -12.91 2.43
N TYR A 276 0.89 -13.31 1.75
CA TYR A 276 2.22 -13.31 2.35
C TYR A 276 2.77 -11.91 2.60
N VAL A 277 2.54 -10.96 1.71
CA VAL A 277 3.00 -9.58 1.92
C VAL A 277 2.25 -8.92 3.07
N SER A 278 0.95 -9.19 3.23
CA SER A 278 0.17 -8.67 4.36
C SER A 278 0.64 -9.26 5.70
N THR A 279 0.88 -10.57 5.76
CA THR A 279 1.50 -11.22 6.93
C THR A 279 2.84 -10.58 7.24
N LEU A 280 3.74 -10.47 6.24
CA LEU A 280 5.06 -9.89 6.42
C LEU A 280 4.96 -8.47 7.03
N MET A 281 4.13 -7.60 6.44
CA MET A 281 3.98 -6.22 6.91
C MET A 281 3.41 -6.11 8.33
N LEU A 282 2.48 -7.00 8.72
CA LEU A 282 1.93 -7.04 10.08
C LEU A 282 3.00 -7.39 11.14
N HIS A 283 3.89 -8.34 10.86
CA HIS A 283 4.87 -8.82 11.85
C HIS A 283 6.15 -8.00 11.87
N ARG A 284 6.59 -7.48 10.73
CA ARG A 284 7.89 -6.82 10.57
C ARG A 284 8.14 -5.74 11.61
N GLU A 285 7.12 -4.95 11.92
CA GLU A 285 7.26 -3.84 12.85
C GLU A 285 7.63 -4.26 14.26
N TYR A 286 7.38 -5.51 14.65
CA TYR A 286 7.67 -6.01 15.99
C TYR A 286 9.08 -6.58 16.14
N PHE A 287 9.90 -6.55 15.09
CA PHE A 287 11.29 -7.01 15.13
C PHE A 287 12.29 -5.86 15.05
N PRO A 288 13.36 -5.83 15.86
CA PRO A 288 14.34 -4.75 15.83
C PRO A 288 14.99 -4.64 14.44
N LEU A 289 15.24 -3.40 13.98
CA LEU A 289 15.96 -3.18 12.72
C LEU A 289 17.39 -3.72 12.80
N LEU A 290 18.01 -3.57 13.96
CA LEU A 290 19.38 -4.01 14.21
C LEU A 290 19.44 -4.84 15.49
N PRO A 291 19.18 -6.16 15.41
CA PRO A 291 19.33 -7.06 16.55
C PRO A 291 20.80 -7.28 16.91
N GLU A 292 21.06 -7.73 18.14
CA GLU A 292 22.38 -8.31 18.45
C GLU A 292 22.57 -9.63 17.68
N GLN A 293 23.82 -9.99 17.35
CA GLN A 293 24.09 -11.15 16.48
C GLN A 293 23.60 -12.47 17.05
N ASP A 294 23.54 -12.55 18.37
CA ASP A 294 23.09 -13.71 19.11
C ASP A 294 21.66 -13.46 19.67
N GLN A 295 21.00 -12.36 19.32
CA GLN A 295 19.62 -12.17 19.72
C GLN A 295 18.70 -13.23 19.10
N ILE A 296 17.82 -13.80 19.92
CA ILE A 296 16.71 -14.65 19.50
C ILE A 296 15.46 -13.79 19.29
N PRO A 297 14.39 -14.28 18.62
CA PRO A 297 13.17 -13.53 18.43
C PRO A 297 12.68 -12.91 19.74
N ARG A 298 12.64 -11.59 19.77
CA ARG A 298 12.13 -10.80 20.88
C ARG A 298 11.56 -9.51 20.30
N GLY A 299 10.62 -8.95 21.04
CA GLY A 299 9.91 -7.74 20.64
C GLY A 299 10.79 -6.53 20.38
N PRO A 300 10.14 -5.43 19.97
CA PRO A 300 10.84 -4.22 19.59
C PRO A 300 11.61 -3.65 20.78
N VAL A 301 12.71 -2.96 20.49
CA VAL A 301 13.54 -2.28 21.49
C VAL A 301 13.22 -0.78 21.58
N ASP A 302 12.43 -0.26 20.63
CA ASP A 302 12.22 1.17 20.41
C ASP A 302 10.88 1.48 19.71
N PRO A 303 9.86 2.00 20.43
CA PRO A 303 9.62 1.78 21.86
C PRO A 303 9.31 0.30 22.17
N CYS A 304 9.61 -0.12 23.40
CA CYS A 304 9.24 -1.45 23.90
C CYS A 304 7.73 -1.55 24.15
N LEU A 305 7.18 -2.75 23.98
CA LEU A 305 5.83 -3.07 24.43
C LEU A 305 5.79 -3.09 25.98
N GLN A 306 4.68 -2.64 26.56
CA GLN A 306 4.50 -2.53 28.01
C GLN A 306 3.98 -3.83 28.66
N ALA A 307 3.77 -4.88 27.88
CA ALA A 307 3.43 -6.22 28.37
C ALA A 307 4.40 -7.26 27.81
N GLU A 308 4.63 -8.31 28.60
CA GLU A 308 5.36 -9.48 28.14
C GLU A 308 4.49 -10.33 27.22
N ALA A 309 5.08 -10.84 26.14
CA ALA A 309 4.36 -11.68 25.20
C ALA A 309 4.12 -13.08 25.80
N PRO A 310 3.00 -13.75 25.46
CA PRO A 310 2.80 -15.15 25.80
C PRO A 310 3.96 -16.03 25.32
N ALA A 311 4.21 -17.12 26.04
CA ALA A 311 5.27 -18.06 25.69
C ALA A 311 5.09 -18.57 24.24
N GLY A 312 6.17 -18.50 23.45
CA GLY A 312 6.18 -18.93 22.04
C GLY A 312 5.66 -17.89 21.04
N TRP A 313 5.12 -16.75 21.47
CA TRP A 313 4.58 -15.75 20.54
C TRP A 313 5.65 -15.20 19.59
N TRP A 314 6.83 -14.86 20.11
CA TRP A 314 7.94 -14.34 19.29
C TRP A 314 8.48 -15.38 18.30
N ASP A 315 8.60 -16.63 18.73
CA ASP A 315 9.04 -17.75 17.89
C ASP A 315 8.09 -18.00 16.72
N GLU A 316 6.79 -17.91 16.98
CA GLU A 316 5.72 -18.04 15.99
C GLU A 316 5.68 -16.84 15.05
N SER A 317 5.72 -15.61 15.60
CA SER A 317 5.78 -14.39 14.81
C SER A 317 7.00 -14.34 13.89
N ALA A 318 8.16 -14.86 14.31
CA ALA A 318 9.34 -14.97 13.46
C ALA A 318 9.12 -15.99 12.34
N ARG A 319 8.52 -17.14 12.67
CA ARG A 319 8.18 -18.18 11.69
C ARG A 319 7.23 -17.66 10.61
N GLU A 320 6.21 -16.89 10.98
CA GLU A 320 5.26 -16.28 10.04
C GLU A 320 5.94 -15.22 9.17
N LEU A 321 6.71 -14.30 9.77
CA LEU A 321 7.41 -13.22 9.07
C LEU A 321 8.38 -13.75 8.00
N PHE A 322 9.35 -14.55 8.43
CA PHE A 322 10.40 -15.04 7.54
C PHE A 322 9.88 -16.15 6.62
N GLY A 323 8.90 -16.94 7.07
CA GLY A 323 8.22 -17.92 6.25
C GLY A 323 7.38 -17.28 5.13
N ALA A 324 6.83 -16.08 5.34
CA ALA A 324 6.16 -15.32 4.30
C ALA A 324 7.15 -14.75 3.27
N ALA A 325 8.27 -14.18 3.73
CA ALA A 325 9.34 -13.68 2.86
C ALA A 325 9.93 -14.79 1.97
N GLU A 326 10.13 -15.98 2.51
CA GLU A 326 10.55 -17.16 1.75
C GLU A 326 9.53 -17.54 0.67
N LYS A 327 8.24 -17.61 1.03
CA LYS A 327 7.19 -18.02 0.10
C LYS A 327 6.98 -17.01 -1.04
N ILE A 328 7.12 -15.72 -0.77
CA ILE A 328 7.13 -14.69 -1.83
C ILE A 328 8.29 -14.95 -2.80
N ALA A 329 9.51 -15.12 -2.29
CA ALA A 329 10.69 -15.33 -3.14
C ALA A 329 10.56 -16.59 -4.00
N ARG A 330 10.13 -17.71 -3.41
CA ARG A 330 9.93 -18.98 -4.13
C ARG A 330 8.81 -18.89 -5.15
N LEU A 331 7.67 -18.30 -4.80
CA LEU A 331 6.54 -18.15 -5.71
C LEU A 331 6.89 -17.30 -6.93
N LEU A 332 7.58 -16.17 -6.73
CA LEU A 332 8.01 -15.31 -7.84
C LEU A 332 9.00 -16.05 -8.76
N HIS A 333 9.96 -16.76 -8.18
CA HIS A 333 10.92 -17.55 -8.94
C HIS A 333 10.24 -18.65 -9.76
N GLU A 334 9.39 -19.47 -9.14
CA GLU A 334 8.64 -20.55 -9.81
C GLU A 334 7.73 -20.01 -10.92
N THR A 335 7.06 -18.88 -10.67
CA THR A 335 6.19 -18.24 -11.67
C THR A 335 7.01 -17.75 -12.87
N ALA A 336 8.16 -17.12 -12.62
CA ALA A 336 9.06 -16.65 -13.67
C ALA A 336 9.64 -17.80 -14.51
N GLU A 337 10.10 -18.88 -13.87
CA GLU A 337 10.62 -20.07 -14.57
C GLU A 337 9.58 -20.72 -15.49
N CYS A 338 8.31 -20.62 -15.14
CA CYS A 338 7.19 -21.14 -15.94
C CYS A 338 6.67 -20.16 -17.00
N GLY A 339 7.36 -19.02 -17.22
CA GLY A 339 6.96 -18.01 -18.21
C GLY A 339 5.81 -17.09 -17.77
N GLY A 340 5.45 -17.10 -16.49
CA GLY A 340 4.40 -16.24 -15.92
C GLY A 340 4.92 -14.96 -15.26
N LEU A 341 6.05 -14.40 -15.74
CA LEU A 341 6.69 -13.25 -15.12
C LEU A 341 5.72 -12.05 -15.03
N LEU A 342 5.33 -11.69 -13.80
CA LEU A 342 4.51 -10.53 -13.53
C LEU A 342 5.41 -9.32 -13.28
N MET A 343 5.08 -8.16 -13.82
CA MET A 343 5.93 -6.96 -13.72
C MET A 343 5.17 -5.75 -13.20
N THR A 344 4.12 -5.92 -12.39
CA THR A 344 3.42 -4.75 -11.84
C THR A 344 4.15 -4.18 -10.63
N PRO A 345 4.03 -2.86 -10.35
CA PRO A 345 4.63 -2.24 -9.17
C PRO A 345 4.28 -2.94 -7.84
N PHE A 346 3.07 -3.45 -7.66
CA PHE A 346 2.71 -4.22 -6.47
C PHE A 346 3.56 -5.49 -6.30
N VAL A 347 3.75 -6.25 -7.38
CA VAL A 347 4.57 -7.48 -7.35
C VAL A 347 6.04 -7.13 -7.11
N GLY A 348 6.53 -6.05 -7.74
CA GLY A 348 7.86 -5.50 -7.46
C GLY A 348 8.07 -5.16 -5.99
N PHE A 349 7.06 -4.56 -5.34
CA PHE A 349 7.11 -4.28 -3.90
C PHE A 349 7.14 -5.56 -3.04
N CYS A 350 6.39 -6.60 -3.44
CA CYS A 350 6.46 -7.90 -2.77
C CYS A 350 7.89 -8.46 -2.84
N ALA A 351 8.52 -8.42 -4.02
CA ALA A 351 9.91 -8.85 -4.21
C ALA A 351 10.90 -8.05 -3.35
N PHE A 352 10.76 -6.72 -3.33
CA PHE A 352 11.56 -5.82 -2.49
C PHE A 352 11.47 -6.17 -1.02
N THR A 353 10.25 -6.29 -0.49
CA THR A 353 10.03 -6.54 0.93
C THR A 353 10.55 -7.94 1.33
N ALA A 354 10.33 -8.95 0.48
CA ALA A 354 10.88 -10.28 0.68
C ALA A 354 12.42 -10.28 0.62
N CYS A 355 13.03 -9.52 -0.29
CA CYS A 355 14.47 -9.36 -0.37
C CYS A 355 15.05 -8.78 0.93
N CYS A 356 14.42 -7.74 1.47
CA CYS A 356 14.86 -7.11 2.72
C CYS A 356 14.82 -8.07 3.92
N MET A 357 13.77 -8.89 4.04
CA MET A 357 13.65 -9.85 5.15
C MET A 357 14.56 -11.07 4.99
N ASN A 358 14.78 -11.54 3.76
CA ASN A 358 15.77 -12.59 3.49
C ASN A 358 17.21 -12.09 3.73
N LEU A 359 17.51 -10.83 3.36
CA LEU A 359 18.76 -10.15 3.72
C LEU A 359 18.92 -10.04 5.24
N TYR A 360 17.88 -9.61 5.95
CA TYR A 360 17.91 -9.51 7.41
C TYR A 360 18.30 -10.83 8.07
N VAL A 361 17.58 -11.91 7.73
CA VAL A 361 17.78 -13.21 8.39
C VAL A 361 19.05 -13.92 7.93
N SER A 362 19.64 -13.55 6.78
CA SER A 362 20.97 -14.05 6.38
C SER A 362 22.09 -13.50 7.26
N PHE A 363 21.97 -12.26 7.75
CA PHE A 363 22.92 -11.66 8.70
C PHE A 363 22.62 -12.05 10.15
N PHE A 364 21.35 -12.23 10.50
CA PHE A 364 20.89 -12.50 11.86
C PHE A 364 20.08 -13.81 11.94
N PRO A 365 20.68 -14.99 11.65
CA PRO A 365 19.94 -16.25 11.55
C PRO A 365 19.26 -16.69 12.85
N ARG A 366 19.78 -16.25 14.01
CA ARG A 366 19.17 -16.51 15.33
C ARG A 366 17.80 -15.84 15.47
N MET A 367 17.52 -14.76 14.74
CA MET A 367 16.21 -14.08 14.74
C MET A 367 15.11 -14.89 14.04
N ASN A 368 15.45 -15.99 13.38
CA ASN A 368 14.48 -17.02 12.99
C ASN A 368 14.89 -18.41 13.47
N LEU A 369 15.66 -18.47 14.58
CA LEU A 369 16.06 -19.72 15.22
C LEU A 369 16.76 -20.70 14.24
N GLY A 370 17.47 -20.19 13.24
CA GLY A 370 18.15 -20.98 12.21
C GLY A 370 17.24 -21.67 11.19
N ARG A 371 15.94 -21.33 11.13
CA ARG A 371 14.96 -21.96 10.22
C ARG A 371 15.04 -21.50 8.76
N SER A 372 15.93 -20.56 8.42
CA SER A 372 16.09 -19.99 7.07
C SER A 372 17.47 -20.25 6.46
N PRO A 373 17.86 -21.52 6.20
CA PRO A 373 19.17 -21.84 5.64
C PRO A 373 19.38 -21.27 4.23
N ASP A 374 18.31 -21.13 3.45
CA ASP A 374 18.34 -20.64 2.07
C ASP A 374 18.25 -19.11 1.95
N ALA A 375 18.28 -18.35 3.04
CA ALA A 375 17.97 -16.92 3.06
C ALA A 375 18.78 -16.11 2.04
N ALA A 376 20.09 -16.31 1.95
CA ALA A 376 20.95 -15.62 0.99
C ALA A 376 20.60 -15.94 -0.47
N LYS A 377 20.23 -17.20 -0.75
CA LYS A 377 19.80 -17.64 -2.09
C LYS A 377 18.47 -16.98 -2.46
N LEU A 378 17.49 -16.99 -1.54
CA LEU A 378 16.17 -16.38 -1.74
C LEU A 378 16.27 -14.86 -1.93
N MET A 379 17.14 -14.20 -1.15
CA MET A 379 17.49 -12.78 -1.33
C MET A 379 18.00 -12.52 -2.75
N ASN A 380 18.96 -13.31 -3.24
CA ASN A 380 19.52 -13.15 -4.58
C ASN A 380 18.45 -13.33 -5.67
N TRP A 381 17.56 -14.33 -5.55
CA TRP A 381 16.44 -14.49 -6.49
C TRP A 381 15.55 -13.26 -6.57
N THR A 382 15.16 -12.69 -5.42
CA THR A 382 14.35 -11.47 -5.40
C THR A 382 15.12 -10.24 -5.90
N LEU A 383 16.42 -10.16 -5.65
CA LEU A 383 17.26 -9.07 -6.16
C LEU A 383 17.42 -9.15 -7.67
N ASP A 384 17.60 -10.35 -8.23
CA ASP A 384 17.68 -10.56 -9.68
C ASP A 384 16.36 -10.25 -10.37
N TYR A 385 15.23 -10.67 -9.76
CA TYR A 385 13.90 -10.25 -10.19
C TYR A 385 13.78 -8.71 -10.19
N LEU A 386 14.26 -8.01 -9.17
CA LEU A 386 14.23 -6.54 -9.12
C LEU A 386 15.13 -5.89 -10.18
N LYS A 387 16.27 -6.50 -10.52
CA LYS A 387 17.15 -6.02 -11.61
C LYS A 387 16.46 -6.14 -12.97
N GLU A 388 15.66 -7.19 -13.18
CA GLU A 388 14.82 -7.29 -14.37
C GLU A 388 13.68 -6.26 -14.30
N PHE A 389 13.02 -6.14 -13.15
CA PHE A 389 11.96 -5.15 -12.89
C PHE A 389 12.40 -3.72 -13.19
N GLN A 390 13.63 -3.33 -12.82
CA GLN A 390 14.13 -1.98 -13.06
C GLN A 390 14.29 -1.65 -14.56
N SER A 391 14.40 -2.66 -15.43
CA SER A 391 14.49 -2.47 -16.87
C SER A 391 13.17 -1.99 -17.48
N VAL A 392 12.07 -2.30 -16.80
CA VAL A 392 10.72 -1.85 -17.16
C VAL A 392 10.39 -0.58 -16.36
N TRP A 393 10.58 -0.60 -15.04
CA TRP A 393 10.10 0.46 -14.15
C TRP A 393 11.23 1.15 -13.40
N LYS A 394 11.27 2.48 -13.50
CA LYS A 394 12.23 3.32 -12.73
C LYS A 394 12.14 3.04 -11.23
N LEU A 395 10.98 2.64 -10.73
CA LEU A 395 10.71 2.26 -9.34
C LEU A 395 11.69 1.21 -8.79
N GLY A 396 12.15 0.26 -9.62
CA GLY A 396 13.09 -0.78 -9.18
C GLY A 396 14.43 -0.23 -8.70
N SER A 397 14.92 0.86 -9.33
CA SER A 397 16.23 1.43 -9.02
C SER A 397 16.35 1.90 -7.56
N GLY A 398 15.33 2.59 -7.03
CA GLY A 398 15.36 3.06 -5.64
C GLY A 398 15.28 1.92 -4.63
N TRP A 399 14.59 0.83 -4.98
CA TRP A 399 14.40 -0.33 -4.09
C TRP A 399 15.71 -1.10 -4.00
N ILE A 400 16.39 -1.29 -5.13
CA ILE A 400 17.74 -1.86 -5.18
C ILE A 400 18.72 -1.02 -4.35
N LYS A 401 18.71 0.30 -4.49
CA LYS A 401 19.57 1.17 -3.66
C LYS A 401 19.27 1.06 -2.16
N THR A 402 17.99 0.94 -1.79
CA THR A 402 17.59 0.74 -0.38
C THR A 402 18.09 -0.60 0.15
N ILE A 403 17.98 -1.68 -0.65
CA ILE A 403 18.55 -3.00 -0.32
C ILE A 403 20.07 -2.90 -0.15
N GLN A 404 20.77 -2.22 -1.07
CA GLN A 404 22.23 -2.05 -1.02
C GLN A 404 22.68 -1.31 0.24
N ASN A 405 22.03 -0.20 0.59
CA ASN A 405 22.33 0.55 1.81
C ASN A 405 22.02 -0.27 3.07
N THR A 406 20.97 -1.08 3.05
CA THR A 406 20.64 -2.00 4.14
C THR A 406 21.69 -3.10 4.29
N SER A 407 22.18 -3.66 3.18
CA SER A 407 23.28 -4.64 3.19
C SER A 407 24.53 -4.02 3.79
N LEU A 408 24.88 -2.80 3.36
CA LEU A 408 26.03 -2.07 3.89
C LEU A 408 25.92 -1.84 5.40
N LEU A 409 24.73 -1.47 5.89
CA LEU A 409 24.47 -1.33 7.32
C LEU A 409 24.74 -2.66 8.07
N TYR A 410 24.19 -3.77 7.59
CA TYR A 410 24.36 -5.07 8.25
C TYR A 410 25.79 -5.59 8.16
N GLU A 411 26.49 -5.38 7.04
CA GLU A 411 27.91 -5.70 6.89
C GLU A 411 28.77 -4.94 7.90
N ARG A 412 28.54 -3.62 8.03
CA ARG A 412 29.26 -2.79 9.00
C ARG A 412 28.93 -3.15 10.45
N ALA A 413 27.67 -3.43 10.74
CA ALA A 413 27.24 -3.87 12.07
C ALA A 413 27.85 -5.23 12.45
N ALA A 414 27.93 -6.17 11.51
CA ALA A 414 28.57 -7.46 11.70
C ALA A 414 30.09 -7.32 11.90
N ALA A 415 30.75 -6.42 11.16
CA ALA A 415 32.19 -6.18 11.26
C ALA A 415 32.59 -5.41 12.53
N ASN A 416 31.82 -4.40 12.93
CA ASN A 416 32.15 -3.45 14.02
C ASN A 416 31.12 -3.46 15.14
N ARG A 417 30.90 -4.63 15.77
CA ARG A 417 29.84 -4.86 16.77
C ARG A 417 29.76 -3.83 17.89
N SER A 418 30.90 -3.36 18.39
CA SER A 418 30.94 -2.40 19.51
C SER A 418 30.32 -1.04 19.16
N ARG A 419 30.45 -0.59 17.90
CA ARG A 419 29.91 0.70 17.45
C ARG A 419 28.41 0.66 17.19
N TYR A 420 27.91 -0.50 16.79
CA TYR A 420 26.51 -0.70 16.43
C TYR A 420 25.66 -1.23 17.58
N ARG A 421 26.29 -1.65 18.70
CA ARG A 421 25.58 -2.08 19.90
C ARG A 421 24.68 -0.96 20.43
N GLY A 422 23.41 -1.28 20.65
CA GLY A 422 22.42 -0.34 21.19
C GLY A 422 21.83 0.63 20.16
N LYS A 423 22.34 0.65 18.92
CA LYS A 423 21.71 1.43 17.84
C LYS A 423 20.36 0.82 17.50
N SER A 424 19.40 1.68 17.23
CA SER A 424 18.02 1.30 16.97
C SER A 424 17.51 1.94 15.68
N ARG A 425 16.20 1.89 15.41
CA ARG A 425 15.63 2.52 14.21
C ARG A 425 15.77 4.04 14.26
N SER A 426 15.84 4.64 15.44
CA SER A 426 16.01 6.09 15.59
C SER A 426 17.33 6.59 15.00
N ASP A 427 18.37 5.75 15.00
CA ASP A 427 19.67 6.06 14.38
C ASP A 427 19.62 6.01 12.84
N PHE A 428 18.61 5.35 12.28
CA PHE A 428 18.49 5.05 10.84
C PHE A 428 17.09 5.36 10.33
N ASN A 429 16.54 6.53 10.69
CA ASN A 429 15.13 6.85 10.47
C ASN A 429 14.76 6.86 8.98
N HIS A 430 15.58 7.50 8.13
CA HIS A 430 15.32 7.56 6.69
C HIS A 430 15.42 6.18 6.06
N LEU A 431 16.44 5.39 6.42
CA LEU A 431 16.60 4.02 5.91
C LEU A 431 15.45 3.13 6.36
N HIS A 432 15.06 3.21 7.64
CA HIS A 432 13.92 2.48 8.18
C HIS A 432 12.64 2.83 7.43
N GLN A 433 12.34 4.11 7.24
CA GLN A 433 11.17 4.56 6.49
C GLN A 433 11.16 4.03 5.06
N SER A 434 12.30 4.07 4.36
CA SER A 434 12.43 3.57 2.99
C SER A 434 12.19 2.06 2.88
N LEU A 435 12.45 1.28 3.93
CA LEU A 435 12.14 -0.15 3.96
C LEU A 435 10.64 -0.47 4.03
N HIS A 436 9.80 0.51 4.39
CA HIS A 436 8.34 0.39 4.37
C HIS A 436 7.73 1.01 3.13
N GLU A 437 8.42 1.95 2.48
CA GLU A 437 7.80 2.88 1.57
C GLU A 437 7.50 2.25 0.20
N PHE A 438 6.20 2.12 -0.08
CA PHE A 438 5.64 1.61 -1.33
C PHE A 438 5.92 2.51 -2.55
N ARG A 439 6.18 3.80 -2.31
CA ARG A 439 6.32 4.86 -3.33
C ARG A 439 7.77 5.16 -3.73
N ASN A 440 8.72 4.75 -2.88
CA ASN A 440 10.17 4.82 -3.11
C ASN A 440 10.72 6.20 -3.52
N VAL A 441 10.76 7.10 -2.55
CA VAL A 441 11.56 8.33 -2.65
C VAL A 441 13.04 7.94 -2.52
N ASP A 442 13.89 8.37 -3.46
CA ASP A 442 15.33 8.06 -3.36
C ASP A 442 15.95 8.91 -2.25
N ARG A 443 16.22 8.27 -1.12
CA ARG A 443 16.87 8.85 0.05
C ARG A 443 18.27 8.27 0.29
N SER A 444 18.92 7.80 -0.77
CA SER A 444 20.19 7.08 -0.65
C SER A 444 21.29 7.91 0.03
N ASP A 445 21.35 9.21 -0.25
CA ASP A 445 22.34 10.10 0.37
C ASP A 445 22.09 10.21 1.89
N GLN A 446 20.84 10.33 2.32
CA GLN A 446 20.47 10.35 3.74
C GLN A 446 20.78 9.00 4.41
N HIS A 447 20.51 7.88 3.73
CA HIS A 447 20.86 6.56 4.26
C HIS A 447 22.38 6.45 4.51
N LEU A 448 23.20 6.87 3.54
CA LEU A 448 24.65 6.84 3.67
C LEU A 448 25.15 7.79 4.77
N GLN A 449 24.53 8.96 4.93
CA GLN A 449 24.82 9.87 6.03
C GLN A 449 24.56 9.20 7.39
N GLU A 450 23.37 8.59 7.58
CA GLU A 450 23.02 7.87 8.82
C GLU A 450 24.03 6.74 9.13
N ILE A 451 24.39 5.94 8.13
CA ILE A 451 25.35 4.84 8.28
C ILE A 451 26.77 5.35 8.58
N ASN A 452 27.22 6.43 7.95
CA ASN A 452 28.53 7.02 8.21
C ASN A 452 28.60 7.71 9.59
N SER A 453 27.52 8.38 10.00
CA SER A 453 27.39 8.96 11.34
C SER A 453 27.43 7.90 12.43
N ALA A 454 26.90 6.71 12.16
CA ALA A 454 27.02 5.57 13.07
C ALA A 454 28.46 5.06 13.25
N GLU A 455 29.38 5.38 12.35
CA GLU A 455 30.80 5.00 12.45
C GLU A 455 31.68 6.06 13.12
N THR A 456 31.20 7.30 13.24
CA THR A 456 31.98 8.38 13.85
C THR A 456 31.97 8.25 15.37
N PRO A 457 33.11 8.45 16.08
CA PRO A 457 33.11 8.43 17.53
C PRO A 457 32.18 9.53 18.06
N THR A 458 31.25 9.17 18.95
CA THR A 458 30.59 10.17 19.78
C THR A 458 31.67 10.79 20.67
N GLU A 459 32.02 12.06 20.44
CA GLU A 459 32.86 12.78 21.40
C GLU A 459 32.16 12.72 22.78
N PRO A 460 32.88 12.41 23.87
CA PRO A 460 32.29 12.50 25.19
C PRO A 460 31.85 13.94 25.41
N LEU A 461 30.57 14.14 25.77
CA LEU A 461 30.08 15.43 26.25
C LEU A 461 31.08 15.98 27.26
N PRO A 462 31.50 17.25 27.15
CA PRO A 462 32.41 17.83 28.13
C PRO A 462 31.76 17.75 29.50
N THR A 463 32.43 17.05 30.41
CA THR A 463 32.12 17.05 31.84
C THR A 463 32.01 18.50 32.33
N PRO A 464 30.98 18.86 33.11
CA PRO A 464 30.86 20.21 33.65
C PRO A 464 31.96 20.40 34.70
N THR A 465 33.09 20.98 34.30
CA THR A 465 34.08 21.54 35.22
C THR A 465 33.61 22.93 35.64
N ASP A 466 33.25 23.02 36.92
CA ASP A 466 33.21 24.16 37.86
C ASP A 466 32.88 25.60 37.37
N PRO A 467 32.11 26.35 38.19
CA PRO A 467 31.53 27.62 37.79
C PRO A 467 32.57 28.75 37.75
N PRO A 468 32.54 29.63 36.74
CA PRO A 468 33.29 30.88 36.81
C PRO A 468 32.58 31.87 37.74
N THR A 469 33.37 32.41 38.65
CA THR A 469 33.08 33.53 39.55
C THR A 469 32.39 34.70 38.86
N THR A 470 31.34 35.18 39.50
CA THR A 470 30.62 36.43 39.28
C THR A 470 31.54 37.65 39.07
N SER A 471 31.36 38.36 37.96
CA SER A 471 31.56 39.81 37.90
C SER A 471 30.31 40.48 37.35
N THR A 472 29.74 41.33 38.19
CA THR A 472 28.53 42.11 37.97
C THR A 472 28.81 43.26 37.01
N THR A 473 28.00 43.41 35.96
CA THR A 473 27.66 44.73 35.42
C THR A 473 26.25 44.67 34.82
N ALA A 474 25.42 45.58 35.31
CA ALA A 474 24.00 45.74 35.00
C ALA A 474 23.76 46.33 33.61
N GLY A 475 22.62 45.97 33.01
CA GLY A 475 22.03 46.60 31.82
C GLY A 475 20.80 45.79 31.40
N GLY A 476 19.61 46.36 31.59
CA GLY A 476 18.32 45.66 31.52
C GLY A 476 17.74 45.48 30.12
N GLU A 477 16.75 44.59 30.03
CA GLU A 477 15.42 44.80 29.44
C GLU A 477 14.67 43.45 29.41
N GLN A 478 13.53 43.37 30.11
CA GLN A 478 12.54 42.29 30.00
C GLN A 478 11.35 42.77 29.16
N PRO A 479 10.77 41.91 28.30
CA PRO A 479 9.36 41.95 27.96
C PRO A 479 8.60 40.70 28.43
N PRO A 480 7.24 40.73 28.44
CA PRO A 480 6.44 40.10 29.50
C PRO A 480 5.91 38.70 29.17
N ALA A 481 5.52 38.00 30.24
CA ALA A 481 4.84 36.71 30.24
C ALA A 481 3.32 36.81 30.05
N ASP A 482 2.72 35.65 29.79
CA ASP A 482 1.33 35.27 30.03
C ASP A 482 0.25 35.61 28.97
N ALA A 483 0.26 34.79 27.91
CA ALA A 483 -0.95 34.45 27.14
C ALA A 483 -1.17 32.91 27.01
N SER A 484 -0.11 32.10 27.07
CA SER A 484 -0.22 30.63 26.95
C SER A 484 -0.74 29.92 28.21
N ALA A 485 -0.56 30.49 29.39
CA ALA A 485 -0.94 29.82 30.65
C ALA A 485 -2.47 29.76 30.87
N LEU A 486 -3.21 30.75 30.38
CA LEU A 486 -4.67 30.82 30.52
C LEU A 486 -5.42 29.91 29.53
N LEU A 487 -4.87 29.70 28.33
CA LEU A 487 -5.43 28.78 27.34
C LEU A 487 -5.30 27.31 27.75
N GLY A 488 -4.24 26.97 28.50
CA GLY A 488 -4.04 25.61 29.01
C GLY A 488 -5.03 25.19 30.09
N GLN A 489 -5.56 26.14 30.87
CA GLN A 489 -6.54 25.84 31.93
C GLN A 489 -7.97 25.72 31.42
N MET A 490 -8.36 26.46 30.37
CA MET A 490 -9.72 26.35 29.81
C MET A 490 -9.96 25.04 29.01
N LEU A 491 -8.92 24.46 28.41
CA LEU A 491 -9.04 23.20 27.66
C LEU A 491 -9.16 21.96 28.55
N ALA A 492 -8.81 22.06 29.83
CA ALA A 492 -8.84 20.94 30.76
C ALA A 492 -10.25 20.69 31.36
N GLU A 493 -11.15 21.68 31.36
CA GLU A 493 -12.46 21.57 32.02
C GLU A 493 -13.59 21.04 31.12
N VAL A 494 -13.38 20.91 29.80
CA VAL A 494 -14.43 20.49 28.85
C VAL A 494 -14.51 18.95 28.66
N SER A 495 -13.50 18.18 29.08
CA SER A 495 -13.45 16.73 28.87
C SER A 495 -14.12 15.85 29.93
N SER A 496 -15.02 16.41 30.76
CA SER A 496 -15.76 15.62 31.76
C SER A 496 -17.23 15.39 31.37
N GLY A 497 -17.47 14.31 30.62
CA GLY A 497 -18.83 13.82 30.33
C GLY A 497 -18.86 12.61 29.39
N THR A 498 -19.12 11.43 29.96
CA THR A 498 -19.74 10.18 29.41
C THR A 498 -20.14 10.19 27.91
N ASP A 499 -19.87 9.19 27.06
CA ASP A 499 -20.06 7.73 27.20
C ASP A 499 -19.34 6.97 26.04
N GLU A 500 -19.17 5.65 26.18
CA GLU A 500 -18.37 4.72 25.38
C GLU A 500 -18.50 4.78 23.84
N GLN A 501 -17.40 5.06 23.13
CA GLN A 501 -17.08 4.56 21.78
C GLN A 501 -15.57 4.67 21.53
N VAL A 502 -14.95 3.61 21.02
CA VAL A 502 -13.53 3.55 20.67
C VAL A 502 -13.28 4.53 19.51
N VAL A 503 -12.75 5.71 19.83
CA VAL A 503 -12.51 6.81 18.89
C VAL A 503 -11.00 7.03 18.75
N TRP A 504 -10.49 6.75 17.56
CA TRP A 504 -9.23 7.34 17.09
C TRP A 504 -9.36 8.87 17.05
N PRO A 505 -8.31 9.67 17.29
CA PRO A 505 -8.40 11.11 17.21
C PRO A 505 -8.82 11.55 15.79
N ASN A 506 -10.04 12.05 15.66
CA ASN A 506 -10.65 12.53 14.43
C ASN A 506 -9.94 13.82 13.96
N TRP A 507 -9.02 13.71 13.00
CA TRP A 507 -8.33 14.88 12.40
C TRP A 507 -9.24 15.74 11.50
N TRP A 508 -10.49 15.33 11.27
CA TRP A 508 -11.47 16.00 10.41
C TRP A 508 -12.38 17.01 11.13
N SER A 509 -12.31 17.22 12.45
CA SER A 509 -13.19 18.18 13.15
C SER A 509 -12.71 19.65 13.11
N MET A 510 -11.63 19.97 12.38
CA MET A 510 -11.08 21.32 12.28
C MET A 510 -11.72 22.16 11.13
N LEU A 511 -12.88 21.77 10.60
CA LEU A 511 -13.51 22.46 9.46
C LEU A 511 -15.02 22.76 9.59
N GLU A 512 -15.61 22.61 10.77
CA GLU A 512 -17.01 23.02 11.00
C GLU A 512 -17.09 23.94 12.22
N ASP A 513 -16.90 25.24 11.96
CA ASP A 513 -17.50 26.34 12.72
C ASP A 513 -17.51 27.58 11.81
N VAL A 514 -18.44 27.59 10.84
CA VAL A 514 -18.97 28.84 10.29
C VAL A 514 -20.41 28.91 10.74
N ASP A 515 -20.60 29.46 11.94
CA ASP A 515 -21.90 29.67 12.51
C ASP A 515 -22.58 30.83 11.76
N MET A 516 -23.54 30.47 10.92
CA MET A 516 -24.51 31.38 10.33
C MET A 516 -25.58 31.66 11.40
N THR A 517 -25.48 32.79 12.10
CA THR A 517 -26.61 33.68 12.46
C THR A 517 -26.16 34.84 13.35
N GLY A 518 -26.38 36.08 12.89
CA GLY A 518 -26.07 37.29 13.62
C GLY A 518 -26.63 38.56 12.98
N SER A 519 -27.95 38.62 12.87
CA SER A 519 -28.83 39.79 12.73
C SER A 519 -28.21 41.19 12.50
N PHE A 520 -28.53 41.81 11.36
CA PHE A 520 -28.91 43.23 11.32
C PHE A 520 -30.13 43.39 10.41
N GLY A 521 -31.25 43.78 11.01
CA GLY A 521 -32.47 44.19 10.31
C GLY A 521 -32.51 45.69 10.00
N GLY A 522 -33.39 46.04 9.06
CA GLY A 522 -33.82 47.40 8.70
C GLY A 522 -32.90 48.06 7.67
N VAL A 523 -33.35 48.62 6.55
CA VAL A 523 -34.45 49.60 6.41
C VAL A 523 -35.04 49.58 4.98
N MET A 524 -36.34 49.81 4.91
CA MET A 524 -37.19 50.05 3.73
C MET A 524 -36.65 51.11 2.74
N ASN A 525 -36.92 50.95 1.44
CA ASN A 525 -37.93 51.74 0.70
C ASN A 525 -37.74 51.66 -0.83
N ALA A 526 -38.91 51.62 -1.49
CA ALA A 526 -39.23 51.93 -2.90
C ALA A 526 -38.71 51.00 -4.00
#